data_AF-A0A2M8ABD6-F1
#
_entry.id   AF-A0A2M8ABD6-F1
#
_cell.length_a   1.000
_cell.length_b   1.000
_cell.length_c   1.000
_cell.angle_alpha   90.00
_cell.angle_beta   90.00
_cell.angle_gamma   90.00
#
_symmetry.space_group_name_H-M   'P 1'
#
loop_
_entity.id
_entity.type
_entity.pdbx_description
1 polymer ?
#
loop_
_entity_poly.entity_id
_entity_poly.type
_entity_poly.pdbx_seq_one_letter_code
_entity_poly.pdbx_strand_id
1 'polypeptide(L)' 'MRNLVDSHAKHADLKVTGTIGILLKAKTSGLINELKPLLNELTKKDVWISEKLKKEILIKTGEL' A
#
# COMPACT_ATOMS: atom_id res chain seq x y z
N MET A 1 -31.05 5.78 8.79
CA MET A 1 -29.79 5.02 8.70
C MET A 1 -28.68 5.99 8.33
N ARG A 2 -27.78 6.32 9.28
CA ARG A 2 -26.64 7.20 9.04
C ARG A 2 -25.40 6.30 9.03
N ASN A 3 -24.81 6.06 7.87
CA ASN A 3 -23.64 5.18 7.72
C ASN A 3 -22.46 5.83 8.44
N LEU A 4 -22.04 5.23 9.55
CA LEU A 4 -20.85 5.60 10.31
C LEU A 4 -19.61 5.01 9.62
N VAL A 5 -19.18 5.60 8.50
CA VAL A 5 -17.94 5.20 7.81
C VAL A 5 -17.18 6.45 7.38
N ASP A 6 -16.66 7.24 8.32
CA ASP A 6 -15.94 8.46 7.89
C ASP A 6 -14.79 8.94 8.78
N SER A 7 -14.47 8.26 9.89
CA SER A 7 -13.32 8.65 10.74
C SER A 7 -12.22 7.58 10.80
N HIS A 8 -12.55 6.29 10.96
CA HIS A 8 -11.52 5.23 10.99
C HIS A 8 -10.89 4.96 9.61
N ALA A 9 -11.70 5.00 8.55
CA ALA A 9 -11.24 4.71 7.19
C ALA A 9 -10.20 5.72 6.68
N LYS A 10 -10.40 7.03 6.95
CA LYS A 10 -9.46 8.08 6.52
C LYS A 10 -8.09 7.97 7.18
N HIS A 11 -8.04 7.63 8.48
CA HIS A 11 -6.77 7.45 9.19
C HIS A 11 -6.02 6.20 8.71
N ALA A 12 -6.74 5.11 8.42
CA ALA A 12 -6.15 3.91 7.83
C ALA A 12 -5.62 4.18 6.42
N ASP A 13 -6.40 4.80 5.55
CA ASP A 13 -6.04 5.13 4.16
C ASP A 13 -4.82 6.07 4.07
N LEU A 14 -4.75 7.06 4.97
CA LEU A 14 -3.59 7.96 5.07
C LEU A 14 -2.33 7.21 5.56
N LYS A 15 -2.47 6.28 6.51
CA LYS A 15 -1.36 5.45 7.01
C LYS A 15 -0.89 4.41 5.99
N VAL A 16 -1.81 3.85 5.19
CA VAL A 16 -1.51 2.96 4.06
C VAL A 16 -0.64 3.70 3.05
N THR A 17 -1.03 4.91 2.66
CA THR A 17 -0.25 5.76 1.74
C THR A 17 1.13 6.09 2.30
N GLY A 18 1.26 6.40 3.61
CA GLY A 18 2.56 6.61 4.25
C GLY A 18 3.45 5.37 4.26
N THR A 19 2.89 4.21 4.57
CA THR A 19 3.63 2.94 4.62
C THR A 19 4.09 2.51 3.22
N ILE A 20 3.19 2.58 2.23
CA ILE A 20 3.50 2.30 0.82
C ILE A 20 4.57 3.27 0.31
N GLY A 21 4.49 4.56 0.64
CA GLY A 21 5.47 5.57 0.24
C GLY A 21 6.88 5.23 0.74
N ILE A 22 7.02 4.73 1.97
CA ILE A 22 8.29 4.28 2.53
C ILE A 22 8.81 3.05 1.77
N LEU A 23 7.96 2.05 1.52
CA LEU A 23 8.37 0.85 0.80
C LEU A 23 8.79 1.15 -0.64
N LEU A 24 8.07 2.05 -1.32
CA LEU A 24 8.41 2.50 -2.67
C LEU A 24 9.75 3.24 -2.68
N LYS A 25 9.99 4.12 -1.70
CA LYS A 25 11.28 4.80 -1.55
C LYS A 25 12.40 3.79 -1.30
N ALA A 26 12.18 2.78 -0.45
CA ALA A 26 13.16 1.74 -0.19
C ALA A 26 13.53 0.95 -1.47
N LYS A 27 12.53 0.56 -2.28
CA LYS A 27 12.74 -0.14 -3.56
C LYS A 27 13.53 0.71 -4.54
N THR A 28 13.09 1.95 -4.75
CA THR A 28 13.76 2.89 -5.68
C THR A 28 15.16 3.28 -5.22
N SER A 29 15.44 3.23 -3.91
CA SER A 29 16.78 3.47 -3.34
C SER A 29 17.66 2.21 -3.30
N GLY A 30 17.17 1.07 -3.80
CA GLY A 30 17.91 -0.20 -3.77
C GLY A 30 18.06 -0.84 -2.38
N LEU A 31 17.31 -0.37 -1.38
CA LEU A 31 17.35 -0.92 -0.01
C LEU A 31 16.60 -2.24 0.13
N ILE A 32 15.64 -2.49 -0.77
CA ILE A 32 14.92 -3.76 -0.87
C ILE A 32 14.90 -4.23 -2.33
N ASN A 33 14.99 -5.55 -2.52
CA ASN A 33 15.03 -6.14 -3.85
C ASN A 33 13.64 -6.36 -4.44
N GLU A 34 12.60 -6.52 -3.62
CA GLU A 34 11.25 -6.88 -4.06
C GLU A 34 10.20 -6.15 -3.23
N LEU A 35 9.22 -5.54 -3.89
CA LEU A 35 8.12 -4.79 -3.27
C LEU A 35 6.83 -5.63 -3.16
N LYS A 36 6.56 -6.49 -4.15
CA LYS A 36 5.41 -7.38 -4.25
C LYS A 36 5.20 -8.28 -3.01
N PRO A 37 6.20 -8.98 -2.45
CA PRO A 37 6.00 -9.79 -1.25
C PRO A 37 5.59 -8.92 -0.04
N LEU A 38 6.18 -7.74 0.11
CA LEU A 38 5.85 -6.81 1.20
C LEU A 38 4.45 -6.23 1.06
N LEU A 39 4.04 -5.86 -0.16
CA LEU A 39 2.67 -5.43 -0.45
C LEU A 39 1.66 -6.53 -0.15
N ASN A 40 1.96 -7.79 -0.51
CA ASN A 40 1.09 -8.92 -0.21
C ASN A 40 0.99 -9.19 1.29
N GLU A 41 2.06 -9.00 2.05
CA GLU A 41 2.01 -9.08 3.52
C GLU A 41 1.14 -7.99 4.14
N LEU A 42 1.19 -6.76 3.62
CA LEU A 42 0.32 -5.69 4.09
C LEU A 42 -1.15 -6.05 3.87
N THR A 43 -1.52 -6.54 2.68
CA THR A 43 -2.89 -6.98 2.39
C THR A 43 -3.36 -8.10 3.33
N LYS A 44 -2.45 -8.98 3.80
CA LYS A 44 -2.78 -10.02 4.78
C LYS A 44 -2.97 -9.50 6.22
N LYS A 45 -2.41 -8.33 6.55
CA LYS A 45 -2.42 -7.72 7.90
C LYS A 45 -3.52 -6.65 8.06
N ASP A 46 -4.66 -6.83 7.40
CA ASP A 46 -5.80 -5.90 7.37
C ASP A 46 -5.49 -4.49 6.82
N VAL A 47 -4.38 -4.32 6.09
CA VAL A 47 -4.09 -3.08 5.36
C VAL A 47 -4.82 -3.13 4.03
N TRP A 48 -5.92 -2.39 3.93
CA TRP A 48 -6.70 -2.33 2.71
C TRP A 48 -5.99 -1.45 1.67
N ILE A 49 -5.61 -2.06 0.55
CA ILE A 49 -4.99 -1.38 -0.59
C ILE A 49 -5.88 -1.68 -1.80
N SER A 50 -6.34 -0.64 -2.49
CA SER A 50 -7.12 -0.87 -3.71
C SER A 50 -6.28 -1.63 -4.75
N GLU A 51 -6.90 -2.57 -5.45
CA GLU A 51 -6.22 -3.34 -6.51
C GLU A 51 -5.66 -2.43 -7.61
N LYS A 52 -6.32 -1.30 -7.89
CA LYS A 52 -5.83 -0.27 -8.80
C LYS A 52 -4.48 0.29 -8.32
N LEU A 53 -4.41 0.73 -7.06
CA LEU A 53 -3.17 1.28 -6.48
C LEU A 53 -2.07 0.22 -6.45
N LYS A 54 -2.40 -1.01 -6.03
CA LYS A 54 -1.46 -2.14 -6.04
C LYS A 54 -0.86 -2.36 -7.44
N LYS A 55 -1.70 -2.39 -8.47
CA LYS A 55 -1.28 -2.56 -9.86
C LYS A 55 -0.38 -1.42 -10.34
N GLU A 56 -0.75 -0.17 -10.05
CA GLU A 56 0.06 1.01 -10.41
C GLU A 56 1.45 0.98 -9.76
N ILE A 57 1.53 0.56 -8.49
CA ILE A 57 2.80 0.41 -7.78
C ILE A 57 3.66 -0.67 -8.43
N LEU A 58 3.10 -1.85 -8.69
CA LEU A 58 3.84 -2.96 -9.30
C LEU A 58 4.35 -2.61 -10.71
N ILE A 59 3.56 -1.89 -11.51
CA ILE A 59 4.01 -1.38 -12.81
C ILE A 59 5.20 -0.42 -12.65
N LYS A 60 5.10 0.54 -11.73
CA LYS A 60 6.18 1.53 -11.49
C LYS A 60 7.49 0.89 -11.05
N THR A 61 7.45 -0.25 -10.36
CA THR A 61 8.64 -0.95 -9.88
C THR A 61 9.09 -2.10 -10.78
N GLY A 62 8.39 -2.36 -11.90
CA GLY A 62 8.70 -3.46 -12.81
C GLY A 62 8.39 -4.85 -12.25
N GLU A 63 7.39 -4.97 -11.37
CA GLU A 63 7.03 -6.21 -10.66
C GLU A 63 5.60 -6.72 -10.96
N LEU A 64 4.96 -6.20 -12.03
CA LEU A 64 3.61 -6.62 -12.43
C LEU A 64 3.59 -8.11 -12.83
#